data_AF-A0A484Z8L8-F1
#
_entry.id   AF-A0A484Z8L8-F1
#
_cell.length_a   1.000
_cell.length_b   1.000
_cell.length_c   1.000
_cell.angle_alpha   90.00
_cell.angle_beta   90.00
_cell.angle_gamma   90.00
#
_symmetry.space_group_name_H-M   'P 1'
#
loop_
_entity.id
_entity.type
_entity.pdbx_description
1 polymer ?
#
loop_
_entity_poly.entity_id
_entity_poly.type
_entity_poly.pdbx_seq_one_letter_code
_entity_poly.pdbx_strand_id
1 'polypeptide(L)'
;MAFDADPEAEIRKLNTRRGELERALANHENDNQQSRVQFEQAKEGVAALNRILPRLNLLADETLADRVDEIQERLDEAQEAARFIQQHGNQLAKLEPVLSGAPERSGTV
;
A
#
# COMPACT_ATOMS: atom_id res chain seq x y z
N MET A 1 -57.49 55.56 -22.46
CA MET A 1 -56.17 56.05 -22.92
C MET A 1 -55.14 55.04 -22.42
N ALA A 2 -54.59 54.24 -23.34
CA ALA A 2 -53.50 53.34 -23.04
C ALA A 2 -52.22 54.19 -22.96
N PHE A 3 -51.77 54.49 -21.74
CA PHE A 3 -50.38 54.85 -21.54
C PHE A 3 -49.62 53.53 -21.57
N ASP A 4 -48.83 53.32 -22.63
CA ASP A 4 -47.87 52.23 -22.67
C ASP A 4 -46.99 52.27 -21.41
N ALA A 5 -46.55 51.10 -20.95
CA ALA A 5 -45.64 50.99 -19.83
C ALA A 5 -44.42 51.90 -20.08
N ASP A 6 -44.05 52.71 -19.07
CA ASP A 6 -42.88 53.57 -19.13
C ASP A 6 -41.65 52.74 -19.56
N PRO A 7 -41.10 52.96 -20.78
CA PRO A 7 -40.03 52.14 -21.31
C PRO A 7 -38.76 52.23 -20.44
N GLU A 8 -38.55 53.33 -19.72
CA GLU A 8 -37.45 53.45 -18.78
C GLU A 8 -37.66 52.59 -17.53
N ALA A 9 -38.90 52.38 -17.10
CA ALA A 9 -39.23 51.47 -16.01
C ALA A 9 -38.98 50.00 -16.40
N GLU A 10 -39.27 49.61 -17.65
CA GLU A 10 -38.94 48.27 -18.15
C GLU A 10 -37.43 48.04 -18.26
N ILE A 11 -36.68 49.00 -18.79
CA ILE A 11 -35.21 48.93 -18.88
C ILE A 11 -34.59 48.76 -17.48
N ARG A 12 -35.09 49.50 -16.48
CA ARG A 12 -34.63 49.35 -15.08
C ARG A 12 -34.88 47.96 -14.51
N LYS A 13 -36.06 47.38 -14.78
CA LYS A 13 -36.38 46.00 -14.37
C LYS A 13 -35.47 44.98 -15.04
N LEU A 14 -35.24 45.11 -16.35
CA LEU A 14 -34.37 44.21 -17.09
C LEU A 14 -32.92 44.28 -16.61
N ASN A 15 -32.39 45.49 -16.37
CA ASN A 15 -31.04 45.66 -15.83
C ASN A 15 -30.89 45.08 -14.42
N THR A 16 -31.91 45.26 -13.56
CA THR A 16 -31.93 44.65 -12.23
C THR A 16 -31.88 43.13 -12.33
N ARG A 17 -32.74 42.56 -13.19
CA ARG A 17 -32.79 41.11 -13.40
C ARG A 17 -31.49 40.56 -13.97
N ARG A 18 -30.87 41.30 -14.89
CA ARG A 18 -29.54 40.96 -15.44
C ARG A 18 -28.49 40.89 -14.34
N GLY A 19 -28.42 41.89 -13.46
CA GLY A 19 -27.45 41.89 -12.35
C GLY A 19 -27.71 40.81 -11.29
N GLU A 20 -28.97 40.38 -11.10
CA GLU A 20 -29.28 39.20 -10.29
C GLU A 20 -28.77 37.91 -10.94
N LEU A 21 -29.01 37.75 -12.24
CA LEU A 21 -28.57 36.56 -12.98
C LEU A 21 -27.05 36.46 -13.07
N GLU A 22 -26.35 37.58 -13.29
CA GLU A 22 -24.88 37.63 -13.32
C GLU A 22 -24.27 37.21 -11.97
N ARG A 23 -24.86 37.67 -10.85
CA ARG A 23 -24.43 37.24 -9.51
C ARG A 23 -24.71 35.77 -9.24
N ALA A 24 -25.89 35.28 -9.62
CA ALA A 24 -26.24 33.89 -9.46
C ALA A 24 -25.32 32.97 -10.28
N LEU A 25 -24.98 33.38 -11.51
CA LEU A 25 -24.05 32.66 -12.36
C LEU A 25 -22.65 32.60 -11.75
N ALA A 26 -22.13 33.74 -11.27
CA ALA A 26 -20.81 33.80 -10.64
C ALA A 26 -20.73 32.90 -9.40
N ASN A 27 -21.78 32.88 -8.57
CA ASN A 27 -21.83 31.98 -7.41
C ASN A 27 -21.83 30.50 -7.84
N HIS A 28 -22.64 30.14 -8.83
CA HIS A 28 -22.70 28.76 -9.32
C HIS A 28 -21.38 28.31 -9.97
N GLU A 29 -20.70 29.20 -10.71
CA GLU A 29 -19.38 28.92 -11.27
C GLU A 29 -18.35 28.67 -10.17
N ASN A 30 -18.37 29.47 -9.10
CA ASN A 30 -17.49 29.31 -7.96
C ASN A 30 -17.76 27.97 -7.23
N ASP A 31 -19.02 27.65 -6.95
CA ASP A 31 -19.41 26.40 -6.30
C ASP A 31 -19.01 25.18 -7.12
N ASN A 32 -19.16 25.26 -8.46
CA ASN A 32 -18.77 24.19 -9.37
C ASN A 32 -17.24 24.02 -9.41
N GLN A 33 -16.46 25.11 -9.44
CA GLN A 33 -15.01 25.06 -9.35
C GLN A 33 -14.55 24.42 -8.03
N GLN A 34 -15.15 24.82 -6.89
CA GLN A 34 -14.85 24.24 -5.59
C GLN A 34 -15.17 22.75 -5.54
N SER A 35 -16.34 22.35 -6.05
CA SER A 35 -16.77 20.94 -6.10
C SER A 35 -15.82 20.10 -6.95
N ARG A 36 -15.34 20.65 -8.08
CA ARG A 36 -14.38 19.96 -8.95
C ARG A 36 -13.04 19.74 -8.24
N VAL A 37 -12.53 20.72 -7.50
CA VAL A 37 -11.29 20.58 -6.73
C VAL A 37 -11.45 19.51 -5.65
N GLN A 38 -12.56 19.52 -4.91
CA GLN A 38 -12.84 18.50 -3.89
C GLN A 38 -12.94 17.09 -4.50
N PHE A 39 -13.56 16.97 -5.66
CA PHE A 39 -13.67 15.70 -6.36
C PHE A 39 -12.30 15.14 -6.76
N GLU A 40 -11.43 15.96 -7.35
CA GLU A 40 -10.09 15.51 -7.71
C GLU A 40 -9.27 15.11 -6.46
N GLN A 41 -9.36 15.88 -5.38
CA GLN A 41 -8.71 15.53 -4.11
C GLN A 41 -9.23 14.20 -3.53
N ALA A 42 -10.54 13.96 -3.56
CA ALA A 42 -11.13 12.70 -3.13
C ALA A 42 -10.65 11.53 -3.98
N LYS A 43 -10.57 11.72 -5.30
CA LYS A 43 -10.07 10.73 -6.25
C LYS A 43 -8.61 10.37 -6.00
N GLU A 44 -7.77 11.36 -5.71
CA GLU A 44 -6.38 11.14 -5.29
C GLU A 44 -6.31 10.34 -3.97
N GLY A 45 -7.15 10.68 -3.00
CA GLY A 45 -7.26 9.94 -1.74
C GLY A 45 -7.62 8.46 -1.94
N VAL A 46 -8.61 8.18 -2.79
CA VAL A 46 -8.99 6.80 -3.15
C VAL A 46 -7.84 6.07 -3.86
N ALA A 47 -7.13 6.75 -4.76
CA ALA A 47 -5.97 6.17 -5.42
C ALA A 47 -4.84 5.82 -4.44
N ALA A 48 -4.59 6.66 -3.43
CA ALA A 48 -3.63 6.39 -2.37
C ALA A 48 -4.04 5.18 -1.52
N LEU A 49 -5.32 5.09 -1.14
CA LEU A 49 -5.86 3.94 -0.39
C LEU A 49 -5.71 2.64 -1.19
N ASN A 50 -6.04 2.64 -2.48
CA ASN A 50 -5.88 1.48 -3.35
C ASN A 50 -4.42 1.01 -3.47
N ARG A 51 -3.43 1.91 -3.33
CA ARG A 51 -2.00 1.54 -3.30
C ARG A 51 -1.59 0.89 -1.99
N ILE A 52 -2.20 1.28 -0.87
CA ILE A 52 -1.86 0.76 0.47
C ILE A 52 -2.59 -0.56 0.75
N LEU A 53 -3.79 -0.76 0.20
CA LEU A 53 -4.63 -1.94 0.44
C LEU A 53 -3.87 -3.29 0.35
N PRO A 54 -3.02 -3.56 -0.66
CA PRO A 54 -2.30 -4.83 -0.76
C PRO A 54 -1.24 -5.02 0.33
N ARG A 55 -0.77 -3.95 0.96
CA ARG A 55 0.26 -3.95 2.00
C ARG A 55 -0.33 -3.93 3.41
N LEU A 56 -1.65 -3.73 3.52
CA LEU A 56 -2.33 -3.53 4.79
C LEU A 56 -2.17 -4.74 5.71
N ASN A 57 -2.28 -5.96 5.17
CA ASN A 57 -2.05 -7.19 5.93
C ASN A 57 -0.64 -7.28 6.51
N LEU A 58 0.37 -6.77 5.80
CA LEU A 58 1.76 -6.76 6.28
C LEU A 58 1.99 -5.66 7.32
N LEU A 59 1.41 -4.47 7.10
CA LEU A 59 1.48 -3.33 8.02
C LEU A 59 0.76 -3.58 9.34
N ALA A 60 -0.30 -4.39 9.31
CA ALA A 60 -1.09 -4.76 10.48
C ALA A 60 -0.60 -6.05 11.16
N ASP A 61 0.39 -6.74 10.59
CA ASP A 61 0.95 -7.95 11.18
C ASP A 61 1.96 -7.57 12.27
N GLU A 62 1.48 -7.50 13.51
CA GLU A 62 2.32 -7.25 14.69
C GLU A 62 3.33 -8.38 14.97
N THR A 63 3.11 -9.58 14.42
CA THR A 63 4.00 -10.75 14.58
C THR A 63 5.12 -10.78 13.55
N LEU A 64 5.11 -9.86 12.58
CA LEU A 64 6.06 -9.86 11.48
C LEU A 64 7.50 -9.68 11.96
N ALA A 65 7.73 -8.85 12.98
CA ALA A 65 9.05 -8.64 13.55
C ALA A 65 9.59 -9.93 14.18
N ASP A 66 8.77 -10.58 15.02
CA ASP A 66 9.15 -11.85 15.67
C ASP A 66 9.49 -12.94 14.65
N ARG A 67 8.71 -13.03 13.57
CA ARG A 67 8.97 -13.98 12.48
C ARG A 67 10.25 -13.67 11.71
N VAL A 68 10.58 -12.40 11.53
CA VAL A 68 11.84 -11.99 10.89
C VAL A 68 13.03 -12.39 11.78
N ASP A 69 12.92 -12.17 13.09
CA ASP A 69 13.96 -12.53 14.04
C ASP A 69 14.17 -14.06 14.09
N GLU A 70 13.09 -14.85 14.12
CA GLU A 70 13.17 -16.33 14.05
C GLU A 70 13.87 -16.81 12.77
N ILE A 71 13.55 -16.20 11.63
CA ILE A 71 14.18 -16.55 10.35
C ILE A 71 15.68 -16.22 10.35
N GLN A 72 16.07 -15.11 10.97
CA GLN A 72 17.48 -14.70 11.09
C GLN A 72 18.26 -15.68 11.97
N GLU A 73 17.71 -16.06 13.12
CA GLU A 73 18.35 -17.06 14.00
C GLU A 73 18.57 -18.39 13.27
N ARG A 74 17.55 -18.89 12.56
CA ARG A 74 17.67 -20.12 11.76
C ARG A 74 18.67 -19.99 10.61
N LEU A 75 18.81 -18.81 10.03
CA LEU A 75 19.80 -18.55 9.00
C LEU A 75 21.22 -18.62 9.57
N ASP A 76 21.43 -18.04 10.76
CA ASP A 76 22.73 -18.07 11.43
C ASP A 76 23.12 -19.51 11.79
N GLU A 77 22.20 -20.30 12.36
CA GLU A 77 22.43 -21.73 12.63
C GLU A 77 22.80 -22.51 11.36
N ALA A 78 22.08 -22.29 10.26
CA ALA A 78 22.35 -22.97 9.00
C ALA A 78 23.72 -22.58 8.43
N GLN A 79 24.14 -21.33 8.59
CA GLN A 79 25.46 -20.86 8.17
C GLN A 79 26.57 -21.47 9.03
N GLU A 80 26.38 -21.58 10.34
CA GLU A 80 27.33 -22.26 11.22
C GLU A 80 27.47 -23.74 10.87
N ALA A 81 26.35 -24.44 10.64
CA ALA A 81 26.36 -25.83 10.19
C ALA A 81 27.09 -26.00 8.86
N ALA A 82 26.85 -25.11 7.89
CA ALA A 82 27.54 -25.12 6.60
C ALA A 82 29.06 -24.90 6.76
N ARG A 83 29.46 -23.95 7.61
CA ARG A 83 30.89 -23.72 7.92
C ARG A 83 31.52 -24.94 8.59
N PHE A 84 30.82 -25.56 9.54
CA PHE A 84 31.29 -26.77 10.22
C PHE A 84 31.52 -27.91 9.22
N ILE A 85 30.55 -28.17 8.34
CA ILE A 85 30.68 -29.18 7.28
C ILE A 85 31.83 -28.84 6.32
N GLN A 86 32.00 -27.56 5.96
CA GLN A 86 33.12 -27.16 5.10
C GLN A 86 34.49 -27.40 5.78
N GLN A 87 34.61 -27.11 7.07
CA GLN A 87 35.87 -27.26 7.82
C GLN A 87 36.19 -28.73 8.14
N HIS A 88 35.17 -29.53 8.49
CA HIS A 88 35.36 -30.89 9.00
C HIS A 88 34.90 -31.99 8.04
N GLY A 89 34.25 -31.66 6.92
CA GLY A 89 33.65 -32.63 5.99
C GLY A 89 34.66 -33.64 5.44
N ASN A 90 35.89 -33.20 5.15
CA ASN A 90 36.96 -34.10 4.71
C ASN A 90 37.45 -35.06 5.79
N GLN A 91 37.31 -34.71 7.07
CA GLN A 91 37.66 -35.58 8.20
C GLN A 91 36.50 -36.53 8.52
N LEU A 92 35.26 -36.02 8.49
CA LEU A 92 34.03 -36.80 8.61
C LEU A 92 33.94 -37.90 7.55
N ALA A 93 34.14 -37.57 6.27
CA ALA A 93 34.12 -38.52 5.17
C ALA A 93 35.23 -39.59 5.26
N LYS A 94 36.34 -39.32 5.96
CA LYS A 94 37.41 -40.30 6.21
C LYS A 94 37.11 -41.23 7.38
N LEU A 95 36.23 -40.81 8.30
CA LEU A 95 35.80 -41.62 9.46
C LEU A 95 34.59 -42.51 9.13
N GLU A 96 33.80 -42.15 8.12
CA GLU A 96 32.64 -42.89 7.65
C GLU A 96 32.92 -44.38 7.30
N PRO A 97 34.04 -44.74 6.63
CA PRO A 97 34.39 -46.13 6.36
C PRO A 97 34.87 -46.88 7.62
N VAL A 98 35.45 -46.17 8.59
CA VAL A 98 36.01 -46.77 9.82
C VAL A 98 34.89 -47.13 10.79
N LEU A 99 33.84 -46.31 10.86
CA LEU A 99 32.64 -46.57 11.66
C LEU A 99 31.71 -47.60 11.00
N SER A 100 31.59 -47.60 9.67
CA SER A 100 30.76 -48.56 8.93
C SER A 100 31.40 -49.96 8.82
N GLY A 101 32.71 -50.08 9.08
CA GLY A 101 33.47 -51.33 9.01
C GLY A 101 33.52 -52.14 10.30
N ALA A 102 32.75 -51.81 11.34
CA ALA A 102 32.70 -52.61 12.56
C ALA A 102 32.26 -54.05 12.21
N PRO A 103 33.11 -55.08 12.43
CA PRO A 103 32.78 -56.43 12.00
C PRO A 103 31.59 -56.92 12.82
N GLU A 104 30.54 -57.38 12.13
CA GLU A 104 29.59 -58.30 12.73
C GLU A 104 30.40 -59.41 13.37
N ARG A 105 30.26 -59.56 14.69
CA ARG A 105 30.99 -60.55 15.46
C ARG A 105 30.78 -61.91 14.80
N SER A 106 31.85 -62.45 14.24
CA SER A 106 31.98 -63.85 13.89
C SER A 106 31.70 -64.66 15.16
N GLY A 107 30.46 -65.12 15.28
CA GLY A 107 30.06 -66.14 16.24
C GLY A 107 30.35 -67.50 15.64
N THR A 108 31.60 -67.94 15.73
CA THR A 108 31.93 -69.37 15.70
C THR A 108 31.87 -69.86 17.15
N VAL A 109 30.84 -70.65 17.47
CA VAL A 109 30.91 -72.02 18.03
C VAL A 109 29.55 -72.66 17.79
#